data_AF-A0A3M0WWK7-F1
#
_entry.id   AF-A0A3M0WWK7-F1
#
_cell.length_a   1.000
_cell.length_b   1.000
_cell.length_c   1.000
_cell.angle_alpha   90.00
_cell.angle_beta   90.00
_cell.angle_gamma   90.00
#
_symmetry.space_group_name_H-M   'P 1'
#
loop_
_entity.id
_entity.type
_entity.pdbx_description
1 polymer ?
#
loop_
_entity_poly.entity_id
_entity_poly.type
_entity_poly.pdbx_seq_one_letter_code
_entity_poly.pdbx_strand_id
1 'polypeptide(L)'
;YIADLHSHSLFSRATSKESDLKHLFSWAKIKGINVVGTGDFTHPKWFKKIKEELRPAEPGFLRLRDENVPLLSEFSPQDIPVRFVLTTEISCIYKKNGRVRKIHNIILSPNMASAENFTKRLSSLGNIEADGRPIIGMDAKDLLELFLEEIPYGIFVPAHIWTPWFSLFGSKSGFDSIEECFGELTEYIFALETGLSSDPAMNRLLSSLDRFTLISNSDCHHPSKLGREANLFETDFDFYSMKEAIKHIEKGFLGTIEFFPQEGKYHLDGHRKCGITLEPEESIRLNEICPVCGEPLTIGVMHRVLELADRDEPYYPEGSPPFKSLIPLTEVLGEIMGLGPSTKGVMAQYRRLISKFGSEFKILMDTPIEELSHYDTILSEAIDRIRKEKVYKKPGYDGVFGKIRVFQEDELTELLGQYTLFKTKKERTKEVERKSYKRIKRRDRIGEEVGFSGMRLNEEQLRAVYSKSSRIVVSAGPGTGKTFTLIQRIIHLIKERNVPHKKCTVITFTNKAADEVRQRLRAEIGEKVDEMFVGTFHNFSLSKLRQGMPELKVINENIRREIAKEYSLLESDILDELNNLSMGLKKEDQLSISLKLYIDELRKRGLIELDYIIPLFVKELREDIDFYNKLR
;
A
#
# COMPACT_ATOMS: atom_id res chain seq x y z
N TYR A 1 -3.91 -18.39 -4.19
CA TYR A 1 -5.16 -17.75 -3.77
C TYR A 1 -5.24 -16.33 -4.31
N ILE A 2 -6.44 -15.74 -4.37
CA ILE A 2 -6.67 -14.38 -4.91
C ILE A 2 -6.95 -13.41 -3.76
N ALA A 3 -6.36 -12.21 -3.79
CA ALA A 3 -6.59 -11.18 -2.78
C ALA A 3 -6.94 -9.81 -3.38
N ASP A 4 -7.96 -9.17 -2.83
CA ASP A 4 -8.35 -7.79 -3.12
C ASP A 4 -8.24 -6.98 -1.82
N LEU A 5 -7.20 -6.16 -1.71
CA LEU A 5 -6.74 -5.59 -0.44
C LEU A 5 -7.26 -4.17 -0.18
N HIS A 6 -7.95 -3.56 -1.14
CA HIS A 6 -8.45 -2.18 -1.05
C HIS A 6 -9.95 -2.12 -1.29
N SER A 7 -10.70 -1.88 -0.22
CA SER A 7 -12.15 -1.72 -0.25
C SER A 7 -12.60 -0.68 0.76
N HIS A 8 -13.81 -0.19 0.59
CA HIS A 8 -14.45 0.74 1.51
C HIS A 8 -15.71 0.17 2.14
N SER A 9 -15.92 0.55 3.40
CA SER A 9 -17.10 0.19 4.18
C SER A 9 -18.27 1.13 3.90
N LEU A 10 -19.46 0.75 4.37
CA LEU A 10 -20.66 1.60 4.37
C LEU A 10 -20.51 2.96 5.08
N PHE A 11 -19.40 3.22 5.78
CA PHE A 11 -19.09 4.49 6.43
C PHE A 11 -18.26 5.45 5.56
N SER A 12 -17.73 4.98 4.43
CA SER A 12 -17.06 5.84 3.44
C SER A 12 -18.07 6.61 2.58
N ARG A 13 -17.69 7.81 2.14
CA ARG A 13 -18.50 8.57 1.16
C ARG A 13 -18.65 7.81 -0.15
N ALA A 14 -19.77 8.06 -0.83
CA ALA A 14 -20.10 7.48 -2.14
C ALA A 14 -19.99 5.95 -2.19
N THR A 15 -20.16 5.28 -1.04
CA THR A 15 -20.08 3.83 -0.89
C THR A 15 -21.45 3.24 -0.60
N SER A 16 -21.72 2.03 -1.10
CA SER A 16 -22.98 1.33 -0.89
C SER A 16 -23.25 1.08 0.59
N LYS A 17 -24.52 1.13 0.99
CA LYS A 17 -24.95 0.65 2.32
C LYS A 17 -24.75 -0.85 2.47
N GLU A 18 -24.69 -1.57 1.36
CA GLU A 18 -24.37 -3.00 1.31
C GLU A 18 -22.88 -3.27 1.50
N SER A 19 -22.00 -2.27 1.56
CA SER A 19 -20.57 -2.48 1.85
C SER A 19 -20.32 -2.83 3.32
N ASP A 20 -20.95 -3.90 3.80
CA ASP A 20 -20.72 -4.55 5.08
C ASP A 20 -19.94 -5.87 4.91
N LEU A 21 -19.47 -6.46 6.01
CA LEU A 21 -18.61 -7.65 5.99
C LEU A 21 -19.31 -8.88 5.39
N LYS A 22 -20.64 -9.01 5.57
CA LYS A 22 -21.40 -10.17 5.09
C LYS A 22 -21.60 -10.14 3.58
N HIS A 23 -21.88 -8.96 3.02
CA HIS A 23 -21.98 -8.80 1.57
C HIS A 23 -20.60 -8.86 0.90
N LEU A 24 -19.54 -8.29 1.50
CA LEU A 24 -18.18 -8.45 1.01
C LEU A 24 -17.78 -9.93 0.97
N PHE A 25 -18.06 -10.69 2.03
CA PHE A 25 -17.84 -12.14 2.07
C PHE A 25 -18.62 -12.89 0.99
N SER A 26 -19.91 -12.56 0.82
CA SER A 26 -20.78 -13.20 -0.18
C SER A 26 -20.25 -12.96 -1.59
N TRP A 27 -19.89 -11.73 -1.92
CA TRP A 27 -19.35 -11.39 -3.23
C TRP A 27 -17.95 -11.93 -3.45
N ALA A 28 -17.11 -12.03 -2.41
CA ALA A 28 -15.83 -12.73 -2.50
C ALA A 28 -15.99 -14.19 -2.91
N LYS A 29 -16.95 -14.93 -2.33
CA LYS A 29 -17.29 -16.30 -2.77
C LYS A 29 -17.74 -16.34 -4.24
N ILE A 30 -18.66 -15.46 -4.63
CA ILE A 30 -19.20 -15.38 -5.99
C ILE A 30 -18.08 -15.07 -7.01
N LYS A 31 -17.19 -14.15 -6.68
CA LYS A 31 -16.07 -13.74 -7.54
C LYS A 31 -14.94 -14.76 -7.55
N GLY A 32 -14.73 -15.49 -6.47
CA GLY A 32 -13.60 -16.41 -6.29
C GLY A 32 -12.40 -15.77 -5.59
N ILE A 33 -12.63 -14.80 -4.70
CA ILE A 33 -11.59 -14.08 -3.95
C ILE A 33 -11.43 -14.71 -2.57
N ASN A 34 -10.19 -15.02 -2.19
CA ASN A 34 -9.89 -15.67 -0.92
C ASN A 34 -9.58 -14.70 0.20
N VAL A 35 -8.97 -13.55 -0.07
CA VAL A 35 -8.62 -12.54 0.93
C VAL A 35 -9.18 -11.19 0.52
N VAL A 36 -9.93 -10.56 1.42
CA VAL A 36 -10.54 -9.25 1.19
C VAL A 36 -10.06 -8.27 2.26
N GLY A 37 -9.68 -7.06 1.86
CA GLY A 37 -9.45 -6.00 2.82
C GLY A 37 -10.73 -5.67 3.60
N THR A 38 -10.65 -5.38 4.90
CA THR A 38 -11.85 -4.92 5.63
C THR A 38 -12.31 -3.54 5.20
N GLY A 39 -11.37 -2.72 4.71
CA GLY A 39 -11.56 -1.29 4.55
C GLY A 39 -11.70 -0.56 5.89
N ASP A 40 -11.35 0.72 5.89
CA ASP A 40 -11.78 1.71 6.87
C ASP A 40 -11.62 1.35 8.36
N PHE A 41 -10.68 0.48 8.75
CA PHE A 41 -10.61 0.01 10.16
C PHE A 41 -10.40 1.15 11.17
N THR A 42 -9.94 2.32 10.71
CA THR A 42 -9.79 3.51 11.55
C THR A 42 -11.11 4.16 11.93
N HIS A 43 -12.22 3.88 11.24
CA HIS A 43 -13.51 4.47 11.58
C HIS A 43 -14.11 3.77 12.82
N PRO A 44 -14.37 4.47 13.95
CA PRO A 44 -14.68 3.81 15.23
C PRO A 44 -15.91 2.90 15.21
N LYS A 45 -16.99 3.30 14.51
CA LYS A 45 -18.21 2.47 14.42
C LYS A 45 -17.98 1.25 13.51
N TRP A 46 -17.11 1.38 12.51
CA TRP A 46 -16.78 0.26 11.64
C TRP A 46 -15.87 -0.72 12.36
N PHE A 47 -14.86 -0.23 13.07
CA PHE A 47 -13.95 -1.05 13.86
C PHE A 47 -14.68 -1.84 14.95
N LYS A 48 -15.71 -1.25 15.55
CA LYS A 48 -16.60 -1.98 16.47
C LYS A 48 -17.28 -3.16 15.78
N LYS A 49 -17.85 -2.96 14.58
CA LYS A 49 -18.45 -4.07 13.79
C LYS A 49 -17.42 -5.12 13.41
N ILE A 50 -16.23 -4.73 12.98
CA ILE A 50 -15.10 -5.64 12.70
C ILE A 50 -14.84 -6.55 13.92
N LYS A 51 -14.73 -5.99 15.13
CA LYS A 51 -14.50 -6.78 16.36
C LYS A 51 -15.66 -7.71 16.72
N GLU A 52 -16.89 -7.26 16.48
CA GLU A 52 -18.11 -8.01 16.77
C GLU A 52 -18.32 -9.16 15.78
N GLU A 53 -18.08 -8.96 14.49
CA GLU A 53 -18.42 -9.91 13.43
C GLU A 53 -17.26 -10.78 12.98
N LEU A 54 -16.00 -10.37 13.22
CA LEU A 54 -14.81 -11.14 12.84
C LEU A 54 -14.15 -11.82 14.05
N ARG A 55 -13.45 -12.92 13.77
CA ARG A 55 -12.55 -13.63 14.70
C ARG A 55 -11.27 -14.07 13.97
N PRO A 56 -10.14 -14.27 14.68
CA PRO A 56 -8.93 -14.84 14.10
C PRO A 56 -9.19 -16.18 13.40
N ALA A 57 -8.48 -16.43 12.30
CA ALA A 57 -8.54 -17.69 11.55
C ALA A 57 -7.13 -18.26 11.33
N GLU A 58 -6.32 -17.60 10.52
CA GLU A 58 -4.90 -17.86 10.30
C GLU A 58 -4.06 -16.67 10.82
N PRO A 59 -2.73 -16.79 10.99
CA PRO A 59 -1.90 -15.67 11.45
C PRO A 59 -2.12 -14.39 10.62
N GLY A 60 -2.70 -13.40 11.28
CA GLY A 60 -3.08 -12.10 10.70
C GLY A 60 -4.26 -12.09 9.73
N PHE A 61 -4.93 -13.21 9.52
CA PHE A 61 -6.19 -13.29 8.80
C PHE A 61 -7.38 -13.52 9.74
N LEU A 62 -8.52 -12.97 9.36
CA LEU A 62 -9.76 -13.00 10.11
C LEU A 62 -10.83 -13.71 9.29
N ARG A 63 -11.84 -14.29 9.95
CA ARG A 63 -13.04 -14.82 9.31
C ARG A 63 -14.30 -14.30 9.99
N LEU A 64 -15.41 -14.34 9.26
CA LEU A 64 -16.72 -14.10 9.87
C LEU A 64 -16.98 -15.13 10.98
N ARG A 65 -17.62 -14.67 12.06
CA ARG A 65 -18.12 -15.56 13.11
C ARG A 65 -19.27 -16.42 12.61
N ASP A 66 -20.14 -15.84 11.78
CA ASP A 66 -21.26 -16.52 11.11
C ASP A 66 -21.14 -16.32 9.60
N GLU A 67 -20.87 -17.43 8.90
CA GLU A 67 -20.72 -17.47 7.44
C GLU A 67 -22.04 -17.84 6.74
N ASN A 68 -23.14 -18.02 7.48
CA ASN A 68 -24.46 -18.23 6.92
C ASN A 68 -25.07 -16.89 6.49
N VAL A 69 -24.85 -16.52 5.24
CA VAL A 69 -25.26 -15.23 4.68
C VAL A 69 -26.38 -15.40 3.64
N PRO A 70 -27.48 -14.62 3.70
CA PRO A 70 -28.65 -14.82 2.83
C PRO A 70 -28.36 -14.75 1.33
N LEU A 71 -27.45 -13.88 0.89
CA LEU A 71 -27.15 -13.69 -0.54
C LEU A 71 -26.63 -14.96 -1.21
N LEU A 72 -25.92 -15.82 -0.47
CA LEU A 72 -25.46 -17.13 -0.96
C LEU A 72 -26.60 -18.15 -1.13
N SER A 73 -27.84 -17.84 -0.75
CA SER A 73 -28.98 -18.68 -1.15
C SER A 73 -29.41 -18.42 -2.60
N GLU A 74 -29.05 -17.27 -3.18
CA GLU A 74 -29.35 -16.93 -4.56
C GLU A 74 -28.26 -17.38 -5.55
N PHE A 75 -27.07 -17.70 -5.05
CA PHE A 75 -25.91 -18.13 -5.82
C PHE A 75 -25.41 -19.46 -5.29
N SER A 76 -24.92 -20.38 -6.14
CA SER A 76 -24.29 -21.62 -5.65
C SER A 76 -22.80 -21.66 -6.01
N PRO A 77 -21.97 -20.73 -5.49
CA PRO A 77 -20.56 -20.68 -5.85
C PRO A 77 -19.79 -21.88 -5.27
N GLN A 78 -18.61 -22.13 -5.81
CA GLN A 78 -17.67 -23.10 -5.26
C GLN A 78 -17.29 -22.71 -3.83
N ASP A 79 -17.18 -23.70 -2.96
CA ASP A 79 -16.74 -23.46 -1.60
C ASP A 79 -15.23 -23.20 -1.54
N ILE A 80 -14.86 -21.96 -1.21
CA ILE A 80 -13.47 -21.52 -1.02
C ILE A 80 -13.31 -20.85 0.35
N PRO A 81 -12.15 -20.93 1.02
CA PRO A 81 -11.92 -20.11 2.21
C PRO A 81 -11.91 -18.63 1.81
N VAL A 82 -12.71 -17.83 2.53
CA VAL A 82 -12.69 -16.37 2.46
C VAL A 82 -12.22 -15.83 3.80
N ARG A 83 -11.24 -14.94 3.77
CA ARG A 83 -10.64 -14.28 4.90
C ARG A 83 -10.63 -12.78 4.72
N PHE A 84 -10.58 -12.08 5.84
CA PHE A 84 -10.41 -10.65 5.91
C PHE A 84 -9.02 -10.31 6.45
N VAL A 85 -8.42 -9.28 5.89
CA VAL A 85 -7.23 -8.61 6.44
C VAL A 85 -7.59 -7.19 6.82
N LEU A 86 -7.11 -6.70 7.95
CA LEU A 86 -7.42 -5.35 8.41
C LEU A 86 -6.76 -4.33 7.49
N THR A 87 -7.57 -3.60 6.72
CA THR A 87 -7.08 -2.53 5.83
C THR A 87 -7.80 -1.21 6.08
N THR A 88 -7.10 -0.11 5.83
CA THR A 88 -7.67 1.24 5.84
C THR A 88 -6.97 2.09 4.78
N GLU A 89 -7.68 3.05 4.19
CA GLU A 89 -7.10 4.07 3.33
C GLU A 89 -7.15 5.42 4.08
N ILE A 90 -6.04 6.16 4.07
CA ILE A 90 -5.95 7.48 4.70
C ILE A 90 -5.71 8.53 3.63
N SER A 91 -6.51 9.60 3.64
CA SER A 91 -6.34 10.75 2.74
C SER A 91 -5.50 11.84 3.41
N CYS A 92 -4.25 11.97 3.01
CA CYS A 92 -3.37 13.07 3.42
C CYS A 92 -3.60 14.31 2.54
N ILE A 93 -4.00 15.43 3.15
CA ILE A 93 -4.12 16.74 2.46
C ILE A 93 -3.28 17.77 3.18
N TYR A 94 -2.22 18.25 2.54
CA TYR A 94 -1.22 19.11 3.19
C TYR A 94 -0.51 20.00 2.16
N LYS A 95 0.28 20.98 2.62
CA LYS A 95 1.13 21.80 1.73
C LYS A 95 2.56 21.28 1.77
N LYS A 96 3.17 21.08 0.60
CA LYS A 96 4.60 20.71 0.45
C LYS A 96 5.12 21.23 -0.89
N ASN A 97 6.35 21.75 -0.90
CA ASN A 97 6.98 22.36 -2.09
C ASN A 97 6.09 23.40 -2.78
N GLY A 98 5.47 24.29 -1.98
CA GLY A 98 4.61 25.37 -2.48
C GLY A 98 3.24 24.95 -3.04
N ARG A 99 2.90 23.65 -3.04
CA ARG A 99 1.64 23.12 -3.59
C ARG A 99 0.82 22.40 -2.54
N VAL A 100 -0.50 22.38 -2.72
CA VAL A 100 -1.40 21.50 -1.95
C VAL A 100 -1.29 20.10 -2.53
N ARG A 101 -0.82 19.16 -1.72
CA ARG A 101 -0.72 17.74 -2.01
C ARG A 101 -1.95 17.03 -1.46
N LYS A 102 -2.42 16.05 -2.22
CA LYS A 102 -3.52 15.15 -1.84
C LYS A 102 -3.08 13.76 -2.22
N ILE A 103 -2.84 12.92 -1.23
CA ILE A 103 -2.24 11.59 -1.41
C ILE A 103 -3.03 10.61 -0.56
N HIS A 104 -3.48 9.53 -1.18
CA HIS A 104 -4.07 8.41 -0.47
C HIS A 104 -3.03 7.33 -0.23
N ASN A 105 -3.11 6.69 0.94
CA ASN A 105 -2.22 5.60 1.32
C ASN A 105 -3.03 4.50 2.01
N ILE A 106 -2.80 3.26 1.60
CA ILE A 106 -3.38 2.06 2.18
C ILE A 106 -2.44 1.54 3.27
N ILE A 107 -3.03 1.15 4.38
CA ILE A 107 -2.35 0.52 5.50
C ILE A 107 -3.01 -0.82 5.78
N LEU A 108 -2.20 -1.86 5.87
CA LEU A 108 -2.61 -3.19 6.28
C LEU A 108 -2.01 -3.52 7.64
N SER A 109 -2.84 -4.00 8.56
CA SER A 109 -2.42 -4.41 9.91
C SER A 109 -2.54 -5.92 10.07
N PRO A 110 -1.51 -6.60 10.63
CA PRO A 110 -1.58 -8.03 10.90
C PRO A 110 -2.49 -8.37 12.08
N ASN A 111 -2.81 -7.41 12.96
CA ASN A 111 -3.60 -7.72 14.14
C ASN A 111 -4.44 -6.53 14.63
N MET A 112 -5.44 -6.85 15.45
CA MET A 112 -6.38 -5.88 16.02
C MET A 112 -5.70 -4.88 16.96
N ALA A 113 -4.67 -5.29 17.70
CA ALA A 113 -4.00 -4.44 18.68
C ALA A 113 -3.22 -3.31 18.00
N SER A 114 -2.42 -3.63 16.98
CA SER A 114 -1.72 -2.64 16.15
C SER A 114 -2.71 -1.72 15.43
N ALA A 115 -3.79 -2.25 14.86
CA ALA A 115 -4.84 -1.44 14.23
C ALA A 115 -5.52 -0.49 15.23
N GLU A 116 -5.77 -0.95 16.46
CA GLU A 116 -6.36 -0.15 17.52
C GLU A 116 -5.42 0.95 18.01
N ASN A 117 -4.14 0.64 18.22
CA ASN A 117 -3.13 1.61 18.64
C ASN A 117 -2.94 2.71 17.58
N PHE A 118 -2.79 2.30 16.31
CA PHE A 118 -2.75 3.21 15.18
C PHE A 118 -3.99 4.11 15.12
N THR A 119 -5.19 3.54 15.28
CA THR A 119 -6.45 4.30 15.29
C THR A 119 -6.51 5.32 16.43
N LYS A 120 -6.07 4.94 17.65
CA LYS A 120 -6.00 5.85 18.81
C LYS A 120 -5.00 7.00 18.57
N ARG A 121 -3.86 6.70 17.95
CA ARG A 121 -2.85 7.72 17.65
C ARG A 121 -3.32 8.65 16.54
N LEU A 122 -3.94 8.11 15.50
CA LEU A 122 -4.49 8.88 14.38
C LEU A 122 -5.65 9.79 14.82
N SER A 123 -6.53 9.34 15.71
CA SER A 123 -7.65 10.14 16.22
C SER A 123 -7.20 11.40 16.97
N SER A 124 -6.00 11.37 17.57
CA SER A 124 -5.40 12.55 18.20
C SER A 124 -4.90 13.61 17.19
N LEU A 125 -4.79 13.25 15.91
CA LEU A 125 -4.24 14.08 14.84
C LEU A 125 -5.31 14.60 13.87
N GLY A 126 -6.51 14.03 13.87
CA GLY A 126 -7.59 14.45 12.99
C GLY A 126 -8.90 13.70 13.22
N ASN A 127 -9.94 14.12 12.51
CA ASN A 127 -11.27 13.51 12.63
C ASN A 127 -11.34 12.19 11.84
N ILE A 128 -11.46 11.09 12.58
CA ILE A 128 -11.60 9.73 12.03
C ILE A 128 -13.05 9.21 12.00
N GLU A 129 -14.01 10.01 12.47
CA GLU A 129 -15.43 9.61 12.61
C GLU A 129 -16.31 10.11 11.48
N ALA A 130 -15.85 11.09 10.68
CA ALA A 130 -16.67 11.72 9.66
C ALA A 130 -16.80 10.92 8.35
N ASP A 131 -15.86 10.02 8.11
CA ASP A 131 -15.75 9.24 6.86
C ASP A 131 -14.96 7.96 7.15
N GLY A 132 -15.28 6.87 6.45
CA GLY A 132 -14.52 5.62 6.50
C GLY A 132 -13.06 5.81 6.06
N ARG A 133 -12.83 6.70 5.08
CA ARG A 133 -11.51 7.22 4.73
C ARG A 133 -11.27 8.55 5.42
N PRO A 134 -10.57 8.58 6.56
CA PRO A 134 -10.29 9.83 7.24
C PRO A 134 -9.40 10.74 6.40
N ILE A 135 -9.75 12.03 6.39
CA ILE A 135 -8.94 13.09 5.78
C ILE A 135 -8.12 13.75 6.87
N ILE A 136 -6.80 13.65 6.76
CA ILE A 136 -5.86 14.15 7.77
C ILE A 136 -4.97 15.22 7.16
N GLY A 137 -4.80 16.32 7.90
CA GLY A 137 -3.96 17.46 7.53
C GLY A 137 -2.45 17.22 7.74
N MET A 138 -1.96 16.04 7.37
CA MET A 138 -0.61 15.55 7.68
C MET A 138 0.15 15.16 6.42
N ASP A 139 1.48 15.34 6.41
CA ASP A 139 2.35 14.88 5.33
C ASP A 139 2.27 13.35 5.18
N ALA A 140 2.29 12.84 3.94
CA ALA A 140 2.26 11.39 3.71
C ALA A 140 3.51 10.70 4.30
N LYS A 141 4.65 11.39 4.35
CA LYS A 141 5.86 10.92 5.04
C LYS A 141 5.63 10.76 6.54
N ASP A 142 4.98 11.75 7.17
CA ASP A 142 4.66 11.70 8.60
C ASP A 142 3.68 10.56 8.92
N LEU A 143 2.73 10.29 8.02
CA LEU A 143 1.83 9.14 8.12
C LEU A 143 2.60 7.82 8.05
N LEU A 144 3.58 7.72 7.15
CA LEU A 144 4.46 6.55 7.04
C LEU A 144 5.29 6.35 8.32
N GLU A 145 5.84 7.43 8.90
CA GLU A 145 6.54 7.38 10.20
C GLU A 145 5.62 6.84 11.31
N LEU A 146 4.40 7.39 11.43
CA LEU A 146 3.40 6.91 12.39
C LEU A 146 3.04 5.43 12.17
N PHE A 147 2.90 5.01 10.92
CA PHE A 147 2.65 3.61 10.58
C PHE A 147 3.79 2.70 11.04
N LEU A 148 5.05 3.09 10.81
CA LEU A 148 6.23 2.31 11.20
C LEU A 148 6.32 2.15 12.72
N GLU A 149 5.88 3.14 13.49
CA GLU A 149 5.84 3.10 14.95
C GLU A 149 4.73 2.17 15.49
N GLU A 150 3.52 2.26 14.93
CA GLU A 150 2.33 1.61 15.52
C GLU A 150 2.02 0.23 14.91
N ILE A 151 2.50 -0.03 13.68
CA ILE A 151 2.23 -1.25 12.92
C ILE A 151 3.56 -1.78 12.30
N PRO A 152 4.56 -2.16 13.11
CA PRO A 152 5.91 -2.49 12.62
C PRO A 152 5.94 -3.67 11.63
N TYR A 153 4.97 -4.59 11.73
CA TYR A 153 4.82 -5.72 10.82
C TYR A 153 3.81 -5.49 9.70
N GLY A 154 3.19 -4.31 9.61
CA GLY A 154 2.19 -4.01 8.60
C GLY A 154 2.74 -3.88 7.18
N ILE A 155 1.85 -3.45 6.28
CA ILE A 155 2.17 -3.07 4.91
C ILE A 155 1.65 -1.65 4.68
N PHE A 156 2.47 -0.79 4.09
CA PHE A 156 2.09 0.57 3.68
C PHE A 156 2.23 0.69 2.17
N VAL A 157 1.19 1.17 1.50
CA VAL A 157 1.14 1.26 0.04
C VAL A 157 0.56 2.62 -0.38
N PRO A 158 1.28 3.45 -1.14
CA PRO A 158 0.67 4.56 -1.88
C PRO A 158 -0.45 4.04 -2.79
N ALA A 159 -1.67 4.55 -2.59
CA ALA A 159 -2.87 4.07 -3.28
C ALA A 159 -2.96 4.63 -4.70
N HIS A 160 -3.54 3.84 -5.63
CA HIS A 160 -3.91 4.18 -7.02
C HIS A 160 -3.09 5.33 -7.62
N ILE A 161 -1.79 5.09 -7.79
CA ILE A 161 -0.76 6.15 -7.84
C ILE A 161 -0.85 7.11 -9.04
N TRP A 162 -1.76 6.89 -9.99
CA TRP A 162 -1.93 7.71 -11.20
C TRP A 162 -3.25 8.46 -11.33
N THR A 163 -4.22 8.26 -10.42
CA THR A 163 -5.49 8.99 -10.52
C THR A 163 -5.24 10.51 -10.49
N PRO A 164 -5.86 11.36 -11.32
CA PRO A 164 -5.36 12.74 -11.49
C PRO A 164 -5.32 13.59 -10.20
N TRP A 165 -6.16 13.26 -9.23
CA TRP A 165 -6.19 13.82 -7.88
C TRP A 165 -6.01 12.69 -6.87
N PHE A 166 -5.55 13.02 -5.65
CA PHE A 166 -5.48 12.08 -4.53
C PHE A 166 -4.46 10.93 -4.68
N SER A 167 -3.55 11.01 -5.63
CA SER A 167 -2.53 9.99 -5.89
C SER A 167 -1.11 10.54 -5.89
N LEU A 168 -0.15 9.62 -5.83
CA LEU A 168 1.28 9.93 -5.78
C LEU A 168 1.78 10.67 -7.02
N PHE A 169 1.41 10.27 -8.23
CA PHE A 169 1.87 10.86 -9.50
C PHE A 169 0.79 11.63 -10.26
N GLY A 170 -0.41 11.77 -9.69
CA GLY A 170 -1.54 12.45 -10.31
C GLY A 170 -1.20 13.86 -10.82
N SER A 171 -1.66 14.19 -12.02
CA SER A 171 -1.30 15.44 -12.73
C SER A 171 -1.74 16.73 -12.02
N LYS A 172 -2.65 16.66 -11.04
CA LYS A 172 -3.18 17.84 -10.32
C LYS A 172 -2.57 18.05 -8.94
N SER A 173 -2.30 16.97 -8.19
CA SER A 173 -1.84 17.07 -6.79
C SER A 173 -0.62 16.20 -6.44
N GLY A 174 -0.17 15.35 -7.36
CA GLY A 174 0.93 14.41 -7.17
C GLY A 174 2.31 15.01 -7.40
N PHE A 175 3.34 14.23 -7.08
CA PHE A 175 4.75 14.50 -7.20
C PHE A 175 5.32 13.99 -8.53
N ASP A 176 6.57 14.36 -8.83
CA ASP A 176 7.30 13.84 -10.00
C ASP A 176 8.18 12.63 -9.64
N SER A 177 8.41 12.36 -8.35
CA SER A 177 9.08 11.17 -7.83
C SER A 177 8.52 10.74 -6.48
N ILE A 178 8.79 9.49 -6.08
CA ILE A 178 8.35 8.95 -4.78
C ILE A 178 9.15 9.62 -3.66
N GLU A 179 10.43 9.88 -3.91
CA GLU A 179 11.36 10.50 -2.98
C GLU A 179 10.94 11.93 -2.63
N GLU A 180 10.29 12.68 -3.52
CA GLU A 180 9.70 13.98 -3.15
C GLU A 180 8.57 13.86 -2.11
N CYS A 181 7.81 12.75 -2.16
CA CYS A 181 6.70 12.51 -1.26
C CYS A 181 7.19 11.99 0.10
N PHE A 182 7.93 10.87 0.09
CA PHE A 182 8.32 10.14 1.30
C PHE A 182 9.75 10.41 1.76
N GLY A 183 10.54 11.14 0.96
CA GLY A 183 11.91 11.47 1.28
C GLY A 183 12.73 10.22 1.51
N GLU A 184 13.44 10.23 2.62
CA GLU A 184 14.30 9.15 3.03
C GLU A 184 13.53 7.92 3.54
N LEU A 185 12.24 8.03 3.88
CA LEU A 185 11.43 6.87 4.29
C LEU A 185 10.96 6.02 3.09
N THR A 186 11.27 6.43 1.86
CA THR A 186 10.92 5.68 0.65
C THR A 186 11.49 4.25 0.64
N GLU A 187 12.57 3.97 1.37
CA GLU A 187 13.14 2.61 1.49
C GLU A 187 12.20 1.60 2.18
N TYR A 188 11.23 2.09 2.96
CA TYR A 188 10.24 1.26 3.66
C TYR A 188 9.01 0.94 2.81
N ILE A 189 8.88 1.55 1.64
CA ILE A 189 7.83 1.26 0.68
C ILE A 189 8.38 0.23 -0.31
N PHE A 190 7.74 -0.94 -0.37
CA PHE A 190 8.11 -2.03 -1.28
C PHE A 190 7.04 -2.32 -2.34
N ALA A 191 5.84 -1.75 -2.19
CA ALA A 191 4.75 -1.91 -3.13
C ALA A 191 4.05 -0.59 -3.45
N LEU A 192 3.46 -0.52 -4.65
CA LEU A 192 2.63 0.58 -5.12
C LEU A 192 1.34 0.01 -5.71
N GLU A 193 0.21 0.65 -5.46
CA GLU A 193 -1.05 0.27 -6.09
C GLU A 193 -1.19 0.96 -7.46
N THR A 194 -1.37 0.18 -8.53
CA THR A 194 -1.61 0.69 -9.89
C THR A 194 -2.90 1.53 -9.92
N GLY A 195 -4.00 0.90 -9.51
CA GLY A 195 -5.35 1.43 -9.53
C GLY A 195 -5.93 1.54 -10.94
N LEU A 196 -7.25 1.69 -11.02
CA LEU A 196 -8.07 1.66 -12.25
C LEU A 196 -7.67 2.62 -13.40
N SER A 197 -6.72 3.52 -13.18
CA SER A 197 -6.26 4.50 -14.16
C SER A 197 -4.94 4.14 -14.83
N SER A 198 -4.25 3.10 -14.37
CA SER A 198 -3.05 2.57 -15.02
C SER A 198 -2.92 1.07 -14.84
N ASP A 199 -2.04 0.46 -15.62
CA ASP A 199 -1.69 -0.95 -15.53
C ASP A 199 -0.16 -1.10 -15.35
N PRO A 200 0.36 -2.32 -15.11
CA PRO A 200 1.79 -2.53 -14.98
C PRO A 200 2.59 -2.08 -16.21
N ALA A 201 2.04 -2.17 -17.43
CA ALA A 201 2.72 -1.72 -18.63
C ALA A 201 2.98 -0.20 -18.62
N MET A 202 1.99 0.60 -18.23
CA MET A 202 2.14 2.05 -18.06
C MET A 202 3.19 2.39 -16.99
N ASN A 203 3.20 1.67 -15.87
CA ASN A 203 4.14 1.91 -14.77
C ASN A 203 5.60 1.54 -15.14
N ARG A 204 5.79 0.49 -15.94
CA ARG A 204 7.13 0.00 -16.35
C ARG A 204 7.82 0.86 -17.41
N LEU A 205 7.20 1.97 -17.82
CA LEU A 205 7.83 3.04 -18.58
C LEU A 205 8.76 3.93 -17.73
N LEU A 206 8.73 3.79 -16.39
CA LEU A 206 9.54 4.55 -15.44
C LEU A 206 10.52 3.62 -14.72
N SER A 207 11.82 3.77 -14.97
CA SER A 207 12.86 2.95 -14.33
C SER A 207 12.89 3.06 -12.80
N SER A 208 12.50 4.21 -12.26
CA SER A 208 12.39 4.43 -10.82
C SER A 208 11.36 3.54 -10.13
N LEU A 209 10.40 2.99 -10.88
CA LEU A 209 9.35 2.12 -10.36
C LEU A 209 9.71 0.62 -10.38
N ASP A 210 10.80 0.23 -11.05
CA ASP A 210 11.17 -1.18 -11.25
C ASP A 210 11.38 -1.94 -9.94
N ARG A 211 11.87 -1.26 -8.90
CA ARG A 211 12.14 -1.86 -7.58
C ARG A 211 10.89 -2.14 -6.75
N PHE A 212 9.72 -1.65 -7.17
CA PHE A 212 8.48 -1.82 -6.43
C PHE A 212 7.66 -2.95 -7.04
N THR A 213 7.07 -3.75 -6.16
CA THR A 213 6.00 -4.66 -6.52
C THR A 213 4.75 -3.86 -6.84
N LEU A 214 4.22 -4.06 -8.04
CA LEU A 214 2.96 -3.46 -8.42
C LEU A 214 1.83 -4.38 -7.94
N ILE A 215 1.01 -3.87 -7.02
CA ILE A 215 -0.21 -4.53 -6.59
C ILE A 215 -1.41 -3.84 -7.23
N SER A 216 -2.52 -4.56 -7.34
CA SER A 216 -3.73 -4.07 -7.97
C SER A 216 -4.93 -4.46 -7.13
N ASN A 217 -5.79 -3.49 -6.80
CA ASN A 217 -6.92 -3.70 -5.91
C ASN A 217 -8.11 -2.87 -6.36
N SER A 218 -9.31 -3.35 -6.04
CA SER A 218 -10.52 -2.79 -6.62
C SER A 218 -10.85 -1.39 -6.16
N ASP A 219 -10.37 -0.86 -5.04
CA ASP A 219 -10.94 0.36 -4.43
C ASP A 219 -12.48 0.23 -4.34
N CYS A 220 -12.94 -0.91 -3.80
CA CYS A 220 -14.34 -1.32 -3.90
C CYS A 220 -15.28 -0.44 -3.06
N HIS A 221 -16.17 0.28 -3.76
CA HIS A 221 -17.25 1.09 -3.18
C HIS A 221 -18.64 0.40 -3.23
N HIS A 222 -18.72 -0.80 -3.83
CA HIS A 222 -19.93 -1.62 -3.87
C HIS A 222 -19.51 -3.09 -3.93
N PRO A 223 -20.00 -4.00 -3.06
CA PRO A 223 -19.48 -5.37 -2.96
C PRO A 223 -19.43 -6.15 -4.28
N SER A 224 -20.40 -5.93 -5.18
CA SER A 224 -20.43 -6.53 -6.52
C SER A 224 -19.29 -6.10 -7.45
N LYS A 225 -18.54 -5.05 -7.11
CA LYS A 225 -17.38 -4.53 -7.82
C LYS A 225 -16.04 -5.02 -7.23
N LEU A 226 -16.06 -5.85 -6.18
CA LEU A 226 -14.87 -6.57 -5.73
C LEU A 226 -14.22 -7.34 -6.89
N GLY A 227 -12.89 -7.38 -6.89
CA GLY A 227 -12.12 -8.11 -7.89
C GLY A 227 -12.14 -7.52 -9.30
N ARG A 228 -12.59 -6.27 -9.50
CA ARG A 228 -12.26 -5.58 -10.77
C ARG A 228 -10.76 -5.39 -10.96
N GLU A 229 -10.03 -5.39 -9.85
CA GLU A 229 -8.59 -5.49 -9.73
C GLU A 229 -8.29 -6.39 -8.52
N ALA A 230 -7.25 -7.22 -8.60
CA ALA A 230 -6.86 -8.14 -7.53
C ALA A 230 -5.42 -8.66 -7.73
N ASN A 231 -4.93 -9.41 -6.75
CA ASN A 231 -3.57 -9.95 -6.70
C ASN A 231 -3.58 -11.47 -6.61
N LEU A 232 -2.58 -12.12 -7.20
CA LEU A 232 -2.42 -13.57 -7.24
C LEU A 232 -1.25 -14.02 -6.36
N PHE A 233 -1.50 -14.98 -5.48
CA PHE A 233 -0.51 -15.50 -4.52
C PHE A 233 -0.38 -17.01 -4.57
N GLU A 234 0.84 -17.51 -4.42
CA GLU A 234 1.19 -18.91 -4.15
C GLU A 234 2.11 -18.95 -2.93
N THR A 235 1.50 -18.78 -1.75
CA THR A 235 2.18 -18.73 -0.45
C THR A 235 1.40 -19.55 0.57
N ASP A 236 1.96 -19.72 1.77
CA ASP A 236 1.14 -20.09 2.92
C ASP A 236 0.02 -19.06 3.13
N PHE A 237 -1.12 -19.55 3.64
CA PHE A 237 -2.37 -18.77 3.69
C PHE A 237 -2.46 -17.93 4.96
N ASP A 238 -1.54 -16.97 5.09
CA ASP A 238 -1.44 -16.06 6.23
C ASP A 238 -0.89 -14.68 5.82
N PHE A 239 -1.03 -13.70 6.71
CA PHE A 239 -0.62 -12.32 6.44
C PHE A 239 0.88 -12.16 6.21
N TYR A 240 1.72 -12.90 6.95
CA TYR A 240 3.16 -12.71 6.94
C TYR A 240 3.77 -13.27 5.66
N SER A 241 3.29 -14.43 5.21
CA SER A 241 3.64 -15.02 3.93
C SER A 241 3.17 -14.14 2.75
N MET A 242 1.96 -13.57 2.83
CA MET A 242 1.47 -12.58 1.86
C MET A 242 2.38 -11.34 1.82
N LYS A 243 2.75 -10.78 2.98
CA LYS A 243 3.66 -9.64 3.07
C LYS A 243 5.02 -9.94 2.45
N GLU A 244 5.59 -11.11 2.77
CA GLU A 244 6.89 -11.52 2.24
C GLU A 244 6.84 -11.67 0.72
N ALA A 245 5.78 -12.23 0.15
CA ALA A 245 5.59 -12.29 -1.30
C ALA A 245 5.43 -10.90 -1.95
N ILE A 246 4.69 -9.97 -1.33
CA ILE A 246 4.60 -8.60 -1.84
C ILE A 246 5.97 -7.91 -1.81
N LYS A 247 6.79 -8.15 -0.78
CA LYS A 247 8.13 -7.56 -0.65
C LYS A 247 9.17 -8.23 -1.56
N HIS A 248 9.03 -9.53 -1.75
CA HIS A 248 9.97 -10.42 -2.44
C HIS A 248 9.17 -11.32 -3.38
N ILE A 249 8.99 -10.87 -4.62
CA ILE A 249 8.08 -11.48 -5.60
C ILE A 249 8.33 -12.98 -5.83
N GLU A 250 9.59 -13.41 -5.74
CA GLU A 250 10.01 -14.80 -5.90
C GLU A 250 9.48 -15.73 -4.80
N LYS A 251 8.99 -15.17 -3.68
CA LYS A 251 8.37 -15.91 -2.59
C LYS A 251 6.88 -16.20 -2.81
N GLY A 252 6.37 -16.01 -4.03
CA GLY A 252 5.02 -16.44 -4.42
C GLY A 252 4.05 -15.33 -4.77
N PHE A 253 4.51 -14.15 -5.20
CA PHE A 253 3.63 -13.15 -5.83
C PHE A 253 3.54 -13.43 -7.32
N LEU A 254 2.40 -13.98 -7.75
CA LEU A 254 2.24 -14.52 -9.10
C LEU A 254 1.80 -13.46 -10.13
N GLY A 255 1.38 -12.28 -9.70
CA GLY A 255 0.92 -11.22 -10.60
C GLY A 255 -0.39 -10.58 -10.18
N THR A 256 -0.95 -9.79 -11.09
CA THR A 256 -2.18 -9.01 -10.86
C THR A 256 -3.28 -9.31 -11.87
N ILE A 257 -4.51 -9.12 -11.43
CA ILE A 257 -5.70 -8.98 -12.27
C ILE A 257 -5.96 -7.48 -12.35
N GLU A 258 -6.04 -6.98 -13.58
CA GLU A 258 -6.12 -5.54 -13.85
C GLU A 258 -7.45 -5.17 -14.51
N PHE A 259 -7.87 -3.93 -14.24
CA PHE A 259 -8.86 -3.25 -15.04
C PHE A 259 -8.21 -2.70 -16.31
N PHE A 260 -8.99 -2.45 -17.37
CA PHE A 260 -8.46 -1.77 -18.56
C PHE A 260 -8.42 -0.25 -18.31
N PRO A 261 -7.24 0.38 -18.16
CA PRO A 261 -7.16 1.80 -17.82
C PRO A 261 -7.76 2.71 -18.89
N GLN A 262 -7.90 2.23 -20.14
CA GLN A 262 -8.55 2.95 -21.24
C GLN A 262 -10.03 3.23 -20.95
N GLU A 263 -10.71 2.43 -20.13
CA GLU A 263 -12.09 2.73 -19.74
C GLU A 263 -12.17 3.94 -18.79
N GLY A 264 -11.06 4.28 -18.13
CA GLY A 264 -10.93 5.41 -17.24
C GLY A 264 -11.36 6.73 -17.91
N LYS A 265 -12.17 7.51 -17.18
CA LYS A 265 -12.74 8.79 -17.62
C LYS A 265 -11.73 9.88 -18.02
N TYR A 266 -10.47 9.71 -17.66
CA TYR A 266 -9.39 10.66 -17.93
C TYR A 266 -8.16 9.92 -18.49
N HIS A 267 -8.34 8.86 -19.29
CA HIS A 267 -7.21 8.10 -19.83
C HIS A 267 -6.39 8.94 -20.82
N LEU A 268 -7.05 9.40 -21.90
CA LEU A 268 -6.46 10.27 -22.92
C LEU A 268 -6.77 11.74 -22.68
N ASP A 269 -6.00 12.59 -23.38
CA ASP A 269 -6.27 14.02 -23.44
C ASP A 269 -7.54 14.28 -24.22
N GLY A 270 -8.28 15.32 -23.84
CA GLY A 270 -9.44 15.68 -24.63
C GLY A 270 -10.23 16.88 -24.15
N HIS A 271 -11.29 17.16 -24.90
CA HIS A 271 -12.24 18.21 -24.61
C HIS A 271 -13.65 17.72 -24.93
N ARG A 272 -14.38 17.32 -23.90
CA ARG A 272 -15.71 16.69 -23.96
C ARG A 272 -16.70 17.53 -24.73
N LYS A 273 -16.71 18.85 -24.52
CA LYS A 273 -17.67 19.76 -25.18
C LYS A 273 -17.50 19.75 -26.71
N CYS A 274 -16.30 19.52 -27.21
CA CYS A 274 -15.98 19.46 -28.63
C CYS A 274 -15.89 18.02 -29.17
N GLY A 275 -16.03 17.00 -28.32
CA GLY A 275 -15.90 15.59 -28.72
C GLY A 275 -14.49 15.19 -29.17
N ILE A 276 -13.46 15.95 -28.78
CA ILE A 276 -12.07 15.70 -29.18
C ILE A 276 -11.38 14.79 -28.15
N THR A 277 -10.74 13.73 -28.65
CA THR A 277 -9.88 12.83 -27.90
C THR A 277 -8.56 12.72 -28.66
N LEU A 278 -7.44 12.89 -27.96
CA LEU A 278 -6.11 12.95 -28.57
C LEU A 278 -5.13 12.07 -27.80
N GLU A 279 -4.25 11.40 -28.53
CA GLU A 279 -3.06 10.79 -27.92
C GLU A 279 -2.14 11.90 -27.38
N PRO A 280 -1.32 11.64 -26.34
CA PRO A 280 -0.46 12.67 -25.75
C PRO A 280 0.47 13.36 -26.76
N GLU A 281 1.02 12.63 -27.74
CA GLU A 281 1.88 13.23 -28.77
C GLU A 281 1.11 14.17 -29.73
N GLU A 282 -0.21 13.97 -29.89
CA GLU A 282 -1.07 14.84 -30.68
C GLU A 282 -1.39 16.11 -29.91
N SER A 283 -1.79 16.01 -28.64
CA SER A 283 -2.13 17.17 -27.82
C SER A 283 -0.93 18.11 -27.64
N ILE A 284 0.28 17.57 -27.47
CA ILE A 284 1.51 18.35 -27.35
C ILE A 284 1.83 19.13 -28.63
N ARG A 285 1.63 18.52 -29.80
CA ARG A 285 1.78 19.22 -31.09
C ARG A 285 0.80 20.38 -31.24
N LEU A 286 -0.35 20.29 -30.59
CA LEU A 286 -1.36 21.35 -30.51
C LEU A 286 -1.17 22.29 -29.33
N ASN A 287 -0.02 22.25 -28.64
CA ASN A 287 0.26 23.03 -27.43
C ASN A 287 -0.78 22.86 -26.33
N GLU A 288 -1.39 21.67 -26.23
CA GLU A 288 -2.43 21.34 -25.25
C GLU A 288 -3.70 22.20 -25.40
N ILE A 289 -3.93 22.75 -26.59
CA ILE A 289 -5.10 23.56 -26.93
C ILE A 289 -6.05 22.77 -27.83
N CYS A 290 -7.35 22.87 -27.55
CA CYS A 290 -8.38 22.24 -28.37
C CYS A 290 -8.41 22.87 -29.77
N PRO A 291 -8.26 22.10 -30.85
CA PRO A 291 -8.24 22.62 -32.21
C PRO A 291 -9.61 23.13 -32.70
N VAL A 292 -10.68 22.83 -31.96
CA VAL A 292 -12.06 23.20 -32.32
C VAL A 292 -12.45 24.55 -31.73
N CYS A 293 -12.13 24.80 -30.45
CA CYS A 293 -12.61 25.98 -29.74
C CYS A 293 -11.52 26.88 -29.14
N GLY A 294 -10.24 26.47 -29.19
CA GLY A 294 -9.12 27.24 -28.64
C GLY A 294 -8.97 27.21 -27.12
N GLU A 295 -9.82 26.47 -26.40
CA GLU A 295 -9.72 26.28 -24.95
C GLU A 295 -8.68 25.20 -24.59
N PRO A 296 -8.09 25.23 -23.39
CA PRO A 296 -7.17 24.19 -22.92
C PRO A 296 -7.82 22.79 -22.90
N LEU A 297 -7.05 21.78 -23.31
CA LEU A 297 -7.42 20.36 -23.18
C LEU A 297 -7.36 19.91 -21.72
N THR A 298 -8.24 18.98 -21.34
CA THR A 298 -8.06 18.20 -20.11
C THR A 298 -6.97 17.15 -20.35
N ILE A 299 -5.85 17.29 -19.64
CA ILE A 299 -4.74 16.35 -19.68
C ILE A 299 -5.11 15.04 -18.96
N GLY A 300 -4.97 13.93 -19.69
CA GLY A 300 -5.23 12.57 -19.25
C GLY A 300 -4.07 11.93 -18.49
N VAL A 301 -4.33 10.75 -17.95
CA VAL A 301 -3.39 9.96 -17.16
C VAL A 301 -2.26 9.44 -18.03
N MET A 302 -2.54 9.00 -19.26
CA MET A 302 -1.50 8.51 -20.17
C MET A 302 -0.47 9.60 -20.50
N HIS A 303 -0.92 10.85 -20.70
CA HIS A 303 -0.02 11.98 -20.87
C HIS A 303 0.87 12.14 -19.64
N ARG A 304 0.30 12.12 -18.43
CA ARG A 304 1.07 12.26 -17.19
C ARG A 304 2.09 11.13 -17.00
N VAL A 305 1.76 9.90 -17.40
CA VAL A 305 2.72 8.80 -17.43
C VAL A 305 3.88 9.10 -18.38
N LEU A 306 3.58 9.48 -19.62
CA LEU A 306 4.60 9.78 -20.63
C LEU A 306 5.42 11.05 -20.33
N GLU A 307 4.88 11.99 -19.55
CA GLU A 307 5.60 13.15 -19.03
C GLU A 307 6.72 12.72 -18.07
N LEU A 308 6.49 11.68 -17.27
CA LEU A 308 7.46 11.15 -16.30
C LEU A 308 8.28 9.96 -16.81
N ALA A 309 7.86 9.34 -17.92
CA ALA A 309 8.51 8.17 -18.49
C ALA A 309 9.95 8.46 -18.94
N ASP A 310 10.85 7.53 -18.62
CA ASP A 310 12.24 7.53 -19.08
C ASP A 310 12.52 6.46 -20.16
N ARG A 311 11.50 5.68 -20.53
CA ARG A 311 11.52 4.65 -21.58
C ARG A 311 10.40 4.85 -22.60
N ASP A 312 10.67 4.42 -23.83
CA ASP A 312 9.68 4.37 -24.93
C ASP A 312 8.84 3.07 -24.91
N GLU A 313 9.35 2.02 -24.25
CA GLU A 313 8.67 0.73 -24.11
C GLU A 313 8.75 0.23 -22.66
N PRO A 314 7.70 -0.47 -22.16
CA PRO A 314 7.71 -1.05 -20.83
C PRO A 314 8.84 -2.07 -20.68
N TYR A 315 9.63 -1.94 -19.61
CA TYR A 315 10.68 -2.90 -19.27
C TYR A 315 10.23 -3.81 -18.14
N TYR A 316 10.34 -5.13 -18.35
CA TYR A 316 10.05 -6.14 -17.34
C TYR A 316 11.36 -6.84 -16.96
N PRO A 317 11.92 -6.57 -15.77
CA PRO A 317 13.03 -7.35 -15.24
C PRO A 317 12.73 -8.86 -15.26
N GLU A 318 13.77 -9.69 -15.36
CA GLU A 318 13.62 -11.14 -15.27
C GLU A 318 12.90 -11.54 -13.97
N GLY A 319 11.94 -12.45 -14.07
CA GLY A 319 11.09 -12.85 -12.95
C GLY A 319 9.95 -11.88 -12.62
N SER A 320 9.76 -10.80 -13.39
CA SER A 320 8.62 -9.89 -13.19
C SER A 320 7.29 -10.65 -13.22
N PRO A 321 6.38 -10.40 -12.26
CA PRO A 321 5.07 -11.02 -12.26
C PRO A 321 4.25 -10.54 -13.48
N PRO A 322 3.54 -11.44 -14.17
CA PRO A 322 2.63 -11.06 -15.25
C PRO A 322 1.40 -10.31 -14.70
N PHE A 323 0.60 -9.75 -15.59
CA PHE A 323 -0.73 -9.26 -15.27
C PHE A 323 -1.75 -9.73 -16.30
N LYS A 324 -3.04 -9.75 -15.93
CA LYS A 324 -4.15 -10.12 -16.81
C LYS A 324 -5.24 -9.05 -16.73
N SER A 325 -5.53 -8.38 -17.84
CA SER A 325 -6.65 -7.44 -17.90
C SER A 325 -7.96 -8.17 -18.18
N LEU A 326 -8.97 -7.98 -17.31
CA LEU A 326 -10.27 -8.67 -17.42
C LEU A 326 -11.43 -7.68 -17.62
N ILE A 327 -12.51 -8.18 -18.22
CA ILE A 327 -13.81 -7.50 -18.27
C ILE A 327 -14.75 -8.24 -17.30
N PRO A 328 -15.45 -7.56 -16.39
CA PRO A 328 -16.41 -8.20 -15.48
C PRO A 328 -17.41 -9.08 -16.24
N LEU A 329 -17.68 -10.29 -15.74
CA LEU A 329 -18.51 -11.26 -16.48
C LEU A 329 -19.93 -10.74 -16.75
N THR A 330 -20.49 -9.92 -15.86
CA THR A 330 -21.80 -9.29 -16.10
C THR A 330 -21.78 -8.28 -17.26
N GLU A 331 -20.64 -7.64 -17.53
CA GLU A 331 -20.46 -6.74 -18.67
C GLU A 331 -20.33 -7.53 -19.96
N VAL A 332 -19.58 -8.63 -19.95
CA VAL A 332 -19.50 -9.58 -21.08
C VAL A 332 -20.88 -10.14 -21.42
N LEU A 333 -21.64 -10.60 -20.42
CA LEU A 333 -23.00 -11.12 -20.62
C LEU A 333 -23.96 -10.03 -21.09
N GLY A 334 -23.84 -8.81 -20.56
CA GLY A 334 -24.61 -7.66 -21.01
C GLY A 334 -24.38 -7.38 -22.49
N GLU A 335 -23.10 -7.39 -22.92
CA GLU A 335 -22.74 -7.22 -24.32
C GLU A 335 -23.31 -8.33 -25.21
N ILE A 336 -23.13 -9.61 -24.83
CA ILE A 336 -23.66 -10.77 -25.60
C ILE A 336 -25.18 -10.70 -25.73
N MET A 337 -25.88 -10.30 -24.67
CA MET A 337 -27.34 -10.25 -24.64
C MET A 337 -27.93 -8.95 -25.22
N GLY A 338 -27.10 -7.95 -25.54
CA GLY A 338 -27.56 -6.61 -25.92
C GLY A 338 -28.31 -5.87 -24.80
N LEU A 339 -27.98 -6.16 -23.54
CA LEU A 339 -28.64 -5.63 -22.34
C LEU A 339 -27.65 -4.92 -21.40
N GLY A 340 -28.16 -4.10 -20.49
CA GLY A 340 -27.34 -3.55 -19.41
C GLY A 340 -26.85 -4.65 -18.45
N PRO A 341 -25.63 -4.53 -17.89
CA PRO A 341 -25.01 -5.56 -17.05
C PRO A 341 -25.76 -5.84 -15.74
N SER A 342 -26.57 -4.89 -15.28
CA SER A 342 -27.37 -4.98 -14.04
C SER A 342 -28.82 -5.46 -14.28
N THR A 343 -29.19 -5.78 -15.53
CA THR A 343 -30.56 -6.22 -15.83
C THR A 343 -30.87 -7.58 -15.20
N LYS A 344 -32.16 -7.82 -14.90
CA LYS A 344 -32.61 -9.10 -14.31
C LYS A 344 -32.22 -10.30 -15.18
N GLY A 345 -32.27 -10.16 -16.50
CA GLY A 345 -31.88 -11.21 -17.45
C GLY A 345 -30.40 -11.57 -17.36
N VAL A 346 -29.51 -10.56 -17.39
CA VAL A 346 -28.07 -10.76 -17.24
C VAL A 346 -27.73 -11.38 -15.89
N MET A 347 -28.31 -10.87 -14.80
CA MET A 347 -28.06 -11.41 -13.46
C MET A 347 -28.57 -12.85 -13.29
N ALA A 348 -29.64 -13.24 -13.99
CA ALA A 348 -30.10 -14.62 -14.00
C ALA A 348 -29.11 -15.55 -14.73
N GLN A 349 -28.55 -15.12 -15.86
CA GLN A 349 -27.50 -15.88 -16.55
C GLN A 349 -26.22 -15.96 -15.71
N TYR A 350 -25.81 -14.84 -15.12
CA TYR A 350 -24.66 -14.78 -14.25
C TYR A 350 -24.78 -15.79 -13.09
N ARG A 351 -25.92 -15.82 -12.37
CA ARG A 351 -26.18 -16.83 -11.33
C ARG A 351 -26.03 -18.27 -11.84
N ARG A 352 -26.60 -18.59 -13.01
CA ARG A 352 -26.49 -19.93 -13.61
C ARG A 352 -25.05 -20.33 -13.88
N LEU A 353 -24.24 -19.41 -14.41
CA LEU A 353 -22.83 -19.65 -14.68
C LEU A 353 -22.03 -19.87 -13.40
N ILE A 354 -22.25 -19.05 -12.36
CA ILE A 354 -21.61 -19.22 -11.06
C ILE A 354 -21.97 -20.59 -10.46
N SER A 355 -23.25 -20.99 -10.50
CA SER A 355 -23.69 -22.31 -10.04
C SER A 355 -23.08 -23.47 -10.83
N LYS A 356 -22.78 -23.28 -12.12
CA LYS A 356 -22.23 -24.33 -12.99
C LYS A 356 -20.71 -24.46 -12.87
N PHE A 357 -20.00 -23.34 -12.86
CA PHE A 357 -18.54 -23.31 -12.98
C PHE A 357 -17.82 -22.96 -11.68
N GLY A 358 -18.53 -22.38 -10.70
CA GLY A 358 -18.05 -22.15 -9.34
C GLY A 358 -17.84 -20.69 -8.98
N SER A 359 -17.18 -19.90 -9.82
CA SER A 359 -16.94 -18.47 -9.54
C SER A 359 -16.64 -17.68 -10.82
N GLU A 360 -16.73 -16.35 -10.73
CA GLU A 360 -16.44 -15.46 -11.86
C GLU A 360 -14.98 -15.62 -12.33
N PHE A 361 -14.01 -15.59 -11.42
CA PHE A 361 -12.60 -15.72 -11.79
C PHE A 361 -12.25 -17.08 -12.35
N LYS A 362 -12.88 -18.15 -11.86
CA LYS A 362 -12.70 -19.48 -12.45
C LYS A 362 -13.15 -19.50 -13.91
N ILE A 363 -14.31 -18.91 -14.21
CA ILE A 363 -14.81 -18.78 -15.60
C ILE A 363 -13.85 -17.94 -16.44
N LEU A 364 -13.46 -16.75 -15.96
CA LEU A 364 -12.67 -15.80 -16.74
C LEU A 364 -11.22 -16.25 -16.96
N MET A 365 -10.63 -17.00 -16.04
CA MET A 365 -9.19 -17.32 -16.07
C MET A 365 -8.86 -18.81 -16.25
N ASP A 366 -9.62 -19.71 -15.62
CA ASP A 366 -9.16 -21.08 -15.38
C ASP A 366 -9.96 -22.14 -16.14
N THR A 367 -11.26 -21.93 -16.35
CA THR A 367 -12.11 -22.91 -17.06
C THR A 367 -11.60 -23.09 -18.50
N PRO A 368 -11.36 -24.32 -18.96
CA PRO A 368 -10.94 -24.58 -20.35
C PRO A 368 -11.93 -24.01 -21.37
N ILE A 369 -11.42 -23.47 -22.48
CA ILE A 369 -12.25 -22.87 -23.53
C ILE A 369 -13.20 -23.92 -24.14
N GLU A 370 -12.75 -25.16 -24.25
CA GLU A 370 -13.54 -26.28 -24.74
C GLU A 370 -14.75 -26.52 -23.84
N GLU A 371 -14.58 -26.54 -22.52
CA GLU A 371 -15.67 -26.74 -21.56
C GLU A 371 -16.71 -25.61 -21.66
N LEU A 372 -16.25 -24.35 -21.76
CA LEU A 372 -17.12 -23.20 -21.98
C LEU A 372 -17.88 -23.32 -23.31
N SER A 373 -17.23 -23.80 -24.37
CA SER A 373 -17.84 -23.90 -25.70
C SER A 373 -19.01 -24.90 -25.75
N HIS A 374 -18.93 -25.98 -24.94
CA HIS A 374 -20.02 -26.94 -24.81
C HIS A 374 -21.24 -26.33 -24.10
N TYR A 375 -21.03 -25.29 -23.28
CA TYR A 375 -22.10 -24.59 -22.59
C TYR A 375 -22.68 -23.44 -23.42
N ASP A 376 -21.82 -22.55 -23.90
CA ASP A 376 -22.17 -21.38 -24.71
C ASP A 376 -20.97 -20.98 -25.58
N THR A 377 -21.11 -21.14 -26.90
CA THR A 377 -20.05 -20.90 -27.87
C THR A 377 -19.66 -19.43 -27.97
N ILE A 378 -20.61 -18.50 -27.78
CA ILE A 378 -20.34 -17.06 -27.85
C ILE A 378 -19.63 -16.60 -26.58
N LEU A 379 -20.06 -17.10 -25.42
CA LEU A 379 -19.38 -16.84 -24.16
C LEU A 379 -17.94 -17.39 -24.18
N SER A 380 -17.74 -18.60 -24.71
CA SER A 380 -16.43 -19.22 -24.87
C SER A 380 -15.50 -18.37 -25.74
N GLU A 381 -15.98 -17.93 -26.90
CA GLU A 381 -15.24 -17.01 -27.78
C GLU A 381 -14.92 -15.69 -27.07
N ALA A 382 -15.88 -15.14 -26.33
CA ALA A 382 -15.67 -13.90 -25.61
C ALA A 382 -14.56 -14.01 -24.56
N ILE A 383 -14.56 -15.09 -23.79
CA ILE A 383 -13.54 -15.38 -22.78
C ILE A 383 -12.17 -15.64 -23.42
N ASP A 384 -12.12 -16.38 -24.54
CA ASP A 384 -10.86 -16.62 -25.27
C ASP A 384 -10.25 -15.29 -25.78
N ARG A 385 -11.07 -14.39 -26.31
CA ARG A 385 -10.64 -13.05 -26.73
C ARG A 385 -10.11 -12.22 -25.57
N ILE A 386 -10.80 -12.21 -24.43
CA ILE A 386 -10.35 -11.51 -23.22
C ILE A 386 -8.99 -12.05 -22.77
N ARG A 387 -8.84 -13.38 -22.65
CA ARG A 387 -7.57 -14.03 -22.24
C ARG A 387 -6.41 -13.75 -23.19
N LYS A 388 -6.69 -13.50 -24.48
CA LYS A 388 -5.71 -13.14 -25.51
C LYS A 388 -5.58 -11.62 -25.72
N GLU A 389 -6.23 -10.81 -24.89
CA GLU A 389 -6.32 -9.35 -25.01
C GLU A 389 -6.82 -8.83 -26.38
N LYS A 390 -7.60 -9.65 -27.10
CA LYS A 390 -8.22 -9.29 -28.38
C LYS A 390 -9.55 -8.57 -28.14
N VAL A 391 -9.48 -7.40 -27.52
CA VAL A 391 -10.64 -6.56 -27.19
C VAL A 391 -10.54 -5.19 -27.84
N TYR A 392 -11.70 -4.61 -28.17
CA TYR A 392 -11.81 -3.25 -28.69
C TYR A 392 -11.75 -2.25 -27.54
N LYS A 393 -10.78 -1.34 -27.61
CA LYS A 393 -10.54 -0.31 -26.59
C LYS A 393 -10.88 1.05 -27.19
N LYS A 394 -11.96 1.67 -26.71
CA LYS A 394 -12.26 3.08 -26.97
C LYS A 394 -11.91 3.89 -25.72
N PRO A 395 -10.81 4.65 -25.71
CA PRO A 395 -10.37 5.33 -24.50
C PRO A 395 -11.33 6.43 -24.02
N GLY A 396 -11.39 6.61 -22.71
CA GLY A 396 -12.07 7.72 -22.05
C GLY A 396 -11.22 8.99 -22.03
N TYR A 397 -11.88 10.14 -21.87
CA TYR A 397 -11.26 11.47 -21.89
C TYR A 397 -12.19 12.50 -21.25
N ASP A 398 -11.62 13.55 -20.65
CA ASP A 398 -12.36 14.71 -20.11
C ASP A 398 -13.66 14.34 -19.36
N GLY A 399 -13.56 13.36 -18.47
CA GLY A 399 -14.63 12.85 -17.61
C GLY A 399 -15.52 11.80 -18.27
N VAL A 400 -15.44 11.59 -19.59
CA VAL A 400 -16.21 10.60 -20.36
C VAL A 400 -15.54 9.24 -20.20
N PHE A 401 -16.25 8.25 -19.67
CA PHE A 401 -15.75 6.88 -19.60
C PHE A 401 -15.47 6.33 -21.01
N GLY A 402 -14.38 5.57 -21.11
CA GLY A 402 -14.11 4.76 -22.27
C GLY A 402 -15.08 3.58 -22.37
N LYS A 403 -14.86 2.74 -23.37
CA LYS A 403 -15.60 1.49 -23.55
C LYS A 403 -14.63 0.40 -23.94
N ILE A 404 -14.68 -0.71 -23.22
CA ILE A 404 -14.00 -1.95 -23.60
C ILE A 404 -15.07 -2.92 -24.07
N ARG A 405 -14.86 -3.52 -25.23
CA ARG A 405 -15.83 -4.42 -25.87
C ARG A 405 -15.12 -5.63 -26.42
N VAL A 406 -15.77 -6.79 -26.30
CA VAL A 406 -15.23 -8.04 -26.84
C VAL A 406 -15.53 -8.18 -28.33
N PHE A 407 -16.65 -7.63 -28.79
CA PHE A 407 -17.13 -7.72 -30.17
C PHE A 407 -17.37 -6.34 -30.78
N GLN A 408 -17.29 -6.24 -32.10
CA GLN A 408 -17.77 -5.04 -32.81
C GLN A 408 -19.31 -4.96 -32.81
N GLU A 409 -19.86 -3.76 -33.05
CA GLU A 409 -21.31 -3.50 -33.01
C GLU A 409 -22.14 -4.44 -33.88
N ASP A 410 -21.62 -4.84 -35.05
CA ASP A 410 -22.33 -5.71 -35.99
C ASP A 410 -21.86 -7.17 -35.96
N GLU A 411 -20.71 -7.46 -35.33
CA GLU A 411 -20.08 -8.78 -35.30
C GLU A 411 -20.92 -9.81 -34.53
N LEU A 412 -21.52 -9.40 -33.41
CA LEU A 412 -22.41 -10.26 -32.63
C LEU A 412 -23.65 -10.69 -33.43
N THR A 413 -24.20 -9.79 -34.25
CA THR A 413 -25.38 -10.09 -35.06
C THR A 413 -25.05 -11.09 -36.16
N GLU A 414 -23.87 -10.97 -36.77
CA GLU A 414 -23.36 -11.94 -37.74
C GLU A 414 -23.07 -13.29 -37.10
N LEU A 415 -22.46 -13.33 -35.91
CA LEU A 415 -22.19 -14.56 -35.18
C LEU A 415 -23.51 -15.26 -34.81
N LEU A 416 -24.44 -14.54 -34.18
CA LEU A 416 -25.78 -15.06 -33.83
C LEU A 416 -26.56 -15.53 -35.08
N GLY A 417 -26.40 -14.86 -36.23
CA GLY A 417 -26.99 -15.25 -37.51
C GLY A 417 -26.29 -16.43 -38.21
N GLN A 418 -24.98 -16.63 -38.00
CA GLN A 418 -24.23 -17.77 -38.54
C GLN A 418 -24.46 -19.07 -37.76
N TYR A 419 -24.81 -18.99 -36.47
CA TYR A 419 -25.17 -20.18 -35.68
C TYR A 419 -26.50 -20.86 -36.10
N THR A 420 -27.26 -20.27 -37.05
CA THR A 420 -28.40 -20.95 -37.71
C THR A 420 -28.04 -21.63 -39.04
N LEU A 421 -26.83 -21.47 -39.57
CA LEU A 421 -26.40 -22.13 -40.82
C LEU A 421 -24.88 -22.40 -40.80
N PHE A 422 -24.50 -23.66 -40.63
CA PHE A 422 -23.11 -24.12 -40.78
C PHE A 422 -22.46 -23.61 -42.08
N LYS A 423 -21.40 -22.79 -41.98
CA LYS A 423 -20.08 -23.06 -42.58
C LYS A 423 -19.03 -22.01 -42.24
N THR A 424 -17.84 -22.52 -41.97
CA THR A 424 -16.54 -21.88 -41.78
C THR A 424 -16.21 -20.74 -42.76
N LYS A 425 -15.65 -19.65 -42.22
CA LYS A 425 -14.75 -18.76 -42.97
C LYS A 425 -13.57 -18.31 -42.11
N LYS A 426 -12.38 -18.40 -42.73
CA LYS A 426 -11.07 -17.99 -42.21
C LYS A 426 -11.07 -16.53 -41.74
N GLU A 427 -10.66 -16.30 -40.50
CA GLU A 427 -10.32 -14.98 -40.00
C GLU A 427 -8.99 -14.48 -40.59
N ARG A 428 -8.99 -13.21 -41.01
CA ARG A 428 -7.78 -12.43 -41.19
C ARG A 428 -7.43 -11.80 -39.84
N THR A 429 -6.46 -12.36 -39.15
CA THR A 429 -5.79 -11.72 -38.02
C THR A 429 -5.02 -10.50 -38.55
N LYS A 430 -5.51 -9.28 -38.26
CA LYS A 430 -4.61 -8.13 -38.18
C LYS A 430 -3.93 -8.23 -36.82
N GLU A 431 -2.61 -8.42 -36.84
CA GLU A 431 -1.78 -8.24 -35.66
C GLU A 431 -2.03 -6.84 -35.08
N VAL A 432 -2.29 -6.78 -33.78
CA VAL A 432 -2.27 -5.54 -33.02
C VAL A 432 -0.79 -5.16 -32.93
N GLU A 433 -0.37 -4.19 -33.74
CA GLU A 433 0.97 -3.62 -33.65
C GLU A 433 1.22 -3.15 -32.21
N ARG A 434 2.32 -3.61 -31.60
CA ARG A 434 2.82 -3.04 -30.34
C ARG A 434 3.13 -1.57 -30.62
N LYS A 435 2.28 -0.66 -30.13
CA LYS A 435 2.53 0.77 -30.22
C LYS A 435 3.76 1.08 -29.36
N SER A 436 4.83 1.55 -30.02
CA SER A 436 5.95 2.23 -29.37
C SER A 436 5.45 3.59 -28.86
N TYR A 437 5.58 3.84 -27.55
CA TYR A 437 5.27 5.15 -26.97
C TYR A 437 6.45 6.08 -27.22
N LYS A 438 6.23 7.28 -27.77
CA LYS A 438 7.35 8.20 -28.02
C LYS A 438 7.52 9.14 -26.83
N ARG A 439 8.72 9.16 -26.23
CA ARG A 439 9.02 10.06 -25.11
C ARG A 439 8.71 11.53 -25.44
N ILE A 440 8.07 12.19 -24.49
CA ILE A 440 7.83 13.63 -24.54
C ILE A 440 9.08 14.35 -24.06
N LYS A 441 9.61 15.30 -24.86
CA LYS A 441 10.66 16.21 -24.36
C LYS A 441 10.04 17.14 -23.31
N ARG A 442 10.54 17.06 -22.08
CA ARG A 442 10.17 17.92 -20.96
C ARG A 442 10.21 19.39 -21.42
N ARG A 443 9.08 20.10 -21.32
CA ARG A 443 9.13 21.57 -21.27
C ARG A 443 9.68 21.92 -19.91
N ASP A 444 10.79 22.64 -19.87
CA ASP A 444 11.34 23.18 -18.63
C ASP A 444 10.26 24.04 -17.97
N ARG A 445 9.54 23.46 -16.99
CA ARG A 445 8.89 24.26 -15.97
C ARG A 445 10.04 24.85 -15.19
N ILE A 446 10.23 26.15 -15.32
CA ILE A 446 11.17 26.95 -14.52
C ILE A 446 10.83 26.68 -13.05
N GLY A 447 11.48 25.68 -12.48
CA GLY A 447 11.59 25.50 -11.05
C GLY A 447 12.67 26.47 -10.61
N GLU A 448 12.28 27.48 -9.85
CA GLU A 448 13.23 28.23 -9.06
C GLU A 448 14.06 27.21 -8.26
N GLU A 449 15.37 27.19 -8.49
CA GLU A 449 16.32 26.59 -7.57
C GLU A 449 16.19 27.33 -6.23
N VAL A 450 15.37 26.78 -5.33
CA VAL A 450 15.32 27.28 -3.96
C VAL A 450 16.49 26.66 -3.22
N GLY A 451 17.60 27.41 -3.19
CA GLY A 451 18.67 27.19 -2.23
C GLY A 451 18.10 27.13 -0.82
N PHE A 452 18.49 26.11 -0.05
CA PHE A 452 18.18 25.99 1.37
C PHE A 452 18.86 27.13 2.14
N SER A 453 18.17 28.27 2.33
CA SER A 453 18.62 29.31 3.25
C SER A 453 17.48 29.79 4.15
N GLY A 454 17.63 29.58 5.46
CA GLY A 454 17.01 30.41 6.51
C GLY A 454 15.61 30.02 7.00
N MET A 455 15.44 28.84 7.63
CA MET A 455 14.27 28.62 8.50
C MET A 455 14.46 29.40 9.82
N ARG A 456 13.59 30.38 10.07
CA ARG A 456 13.52 31.12 11.34
C ARG A 456 12.60 30.37 12.32
N LEU A 457 13.05 30.19 13.56
CA LEU A 457 12.24 29.59 14.63
C LEU A 457 10.96 30.40 14.87
N ASN A 458 9.81 29.74 15.00
CA ASN A 458 8.56 30.39 15.40
C ASN A 458 8.53 30.65 16.93
N GLU A 459 7.54 31.40 17.44
CA GLU A 459 7.47 31.77 18.86
C GLU A 459 7.42 30.57 19.84
N GLU A 460 6.77 29.47 19.47
CA GLU A 460 6.69 28.28 20.32
C GLU A 460 8.01 27.52 20.35
N GLN A 461 8.67 27.41 19.20
CA GLN A 461 9.99 26.81 19.08
C GLN A 461 11.05 27.66 19.80
N LEU A 462 10.97 29.00 19.70
CA LEU A 462 11.80 29.92 20.48
C LEU A 462 11.60 29.69 21.99
N ARG A 463 10.34 29.57 22.46
CA ARG A 463 10.05 29.23 23.87
C ARG A 463 10.69 27.91 24.26
N ALA A 464 10.61 26.87 23.43
CA ALA A 464 11.22 25.57 23.70
C ALA A 464 12.76 25.64 23.72
N VAL A 465 13.37 26.35 22.76
CA VAL A 465 14.84 26.49 22.63
C VAL A 465 15.42 27.27 23.81
N TYR A 466 14.84 28.41 24.16
CA TYR A 466 15.36 29.32 25.19
C TYR A 466 14.86 29.06 26.61
N SER A 467 13.95 28.10 26.81
CA SER A 467 13.43 27.76 28.12
C SER A 467 14.54 27.34 29.10
N LYS A 468 14.48 27.90 30.31
CA LYS A 468 15.37 27.62 31.45
C LYS A 468 14.93 26.41 32.28
N SER A 469 13.80 25.78 31.95
CA SER A 469 13.32 24.60 32.68
C SER A 469 14.30 23.44 32.55
N SER A 470 14.50 22.69 33.64
CA SER A 470 15.32 21.47 33.66
C SER A 470 14.66 20.31 32.93
N ARG A 471 13.33 20.32 32.79
CA ARG A 471 12.55 19.32 32.04
C ARG A 471 11.55 20.02 31.13
N ILE A 472 11.54 19.63 29.87
CA ILE A 472 10.66 20.19 28.85
C ILE A 472 10.05 19.04 28.07
N VAL A 473 8.73 19.09 27.93
CA VAL A 473 8.00 18.23 27.01
C VAL A 473 7.49 19.13 25.89
N VAL A 474 7.91 18.85 24.66
CA VAL A 474 7.42 19.56 23.48
C VAL A 474 6.31 18.72 22.87
N SER A 475 5.05 19.13 23.09
CA SER A 475 3.89 18.54 22.42
C SER A 475 3.73 19.22 21.06
N ALA A 476 3.97 18.47 20.00
CA ALA A 476 4.05 19.03 18.66
C ALA A 476 3.61 17.99 17.63
N GLY A 477 2.72 18.40 16.72
CA GLY A 477 2.23 17.54 15.64
C GLY A 477 3.37 17.06 14.72
N PRO A 478 3.18 15.99 13.95
CA PRO A 478 4.11 15.60 12.88
C PRO A 478 4.43 16.78 11.93
N GLY A 479 5.63 16.81 11.33
CA GLY A 479 6.04 17.89 10.41
C GLY A 479 6.30 19.28 11.00
N THR A 480 5.97 19.55 12.27
CA THR A 480 6.13 20.88 12.93
C THR A 480 7.58 21.27 13.28
N GLY A 481 8.58 20.53 12.79
CA GLY A 481 9.99 20.82 13.05
C GLY A 481 10.46 20.44 14.46
N LYS A 482 9.95 19.35 15.06
CA LYS A 482 10.40 18.83 16.36
C LYS A 482 11.92 18.61 16.39
N THR A 483 12.43 17.89 15.40
CA THR A 483 13.87 17.60 15.26
C THR A 483 14.67 18.89 15.08
N PHE A 484 14.17 19.83 14.28
CA PHE A 484 14.78 21.15 14.12
C PHE A 484 14.84 21.91 15.46
N THR A 485 13.75 21.93 16.22
CA THR A 485 13.66 22.55 17.54
C THR A 485 14.62 21.92 18.54
N LEU A 486 14.72 20.58 18.55
CA LEU A 486 15.66 19.83 19.38
C LEU A 486 17.10 20.21 19.06
N ILE A 487 17.48 20.22 17.78
CA ILE A 487 18.82 20.59 17.31
C ILE A 487 19.15 22.02 17.73
N GLN A 488 18.26 22.98 17.47
CA GLN A 488 18.46 24.38 17.84
C GLN A 488 18.59 24.56 19.36
N ARG A 489 17.85 23.79 20.16
CA ARG A 489 18.00 23.78 21.62
C ARG A 489 19.37 23.23 22.05
N ILE A 490 19.83 22.13 21.46
CA ILE A 490 21.16 21.57 21.77
C ILE A 490 22.25 22.59 21.43
N ILE A 491 22.15 23.26 20.27
CA ILE A 491 23.07 24.31 19.86
C ILE A 491 23.05 25.48 20.86
N HIS A 492 21.88 25.95 21.28
CA HIS A 492 21.75 27.00 22.30
C HIS A 492 22.42 26.59 23.62
N LEU A 493 22.19 25.35 24.07
CA LEU A 493 22.81 24.84 25.31
C LEU A 493 24.34 24.81 25.22
N ILE A 494 24.88 24.39 24.09
CA ILE A 494 26.34 24.28 23.90
C ILE A 494 26.97 25.68 23.69
N LYS A 495 26.47 26.46 22.73
CA LYS A 495 27.09 27.73 22.29
C LYS A 495 26.83 28.89 23.24
N GLU A 496 25.62 29.02 23.80
CA GLU A 496 25.24 30.19 24.61
C GLU A 496 25.21 29.88 26.11
N ARG A 497 24.83 28.65 26.51
CA ARG A 497 24.80 28.25 27.93
C ARG A 497 26.08 27.59 28.41
N ASN A 498 27.07 27.39 27.54
CA ASN A 498 28.34 26.74 27.86
C ASN A 498 28.18 25.35 28.49
N VAL A 499 27.13 24.60 28.12
CA VAL A 499 26.98 23.20 28.54
C VAL A 499 28.05 22.36 27.83
N PRO A 500 28.87 21.58 28.55
CA PRO A 500 29.85 20.70 27.92
C PRO A 500 29.15 19.70 26.99
N HIS A 501 29.51 19.68 25.71
CA HIS A 501 28.90 18.82 24.69
C HIS A 501 28.96 17.34 25.05
N LYS A 502 30.05 16.88 25.71
CA LYS A 502 30.20 15.51 26.25
C LYS A 502 29.10 15.10 27.24
N LYS A 503 28.38 16.05 27.82
CA LYS A 503 27.25 15.81 28.73
C LYS A 503 25.89 15.81 28.01
N CYS A 504 25.87 15.93 26.69
CA CYS A 504 24.66 15.86 25.88
C CYS A 504 24.49 14.47 25.26
N THR A 505 23.36 13.83 25.57
CA THR A 505 22.93 12.56 24.99
C THR A 505 21.67 12.80 24.18
N VAL A 506 21.67 12.39 22.92
CA VAL A 506 20.52 12.47 22.02
C VAL A 506 20.09 11.07 21.60
N ILE A 507 18.84 10.73 21.87
CA ILE A 507 18.27 9.42 21.58
C ILE A 507 17.09 9.61 20.62
N THR A 508 17.04 8.75 19.61
CA THR A 508 15.96 8.66 18.62
C THR A 508 15.49 7.20 18.49
N PHE A 509 14.45 6.93 17.72
CA PHE A 509 13.97 5.56 17.50
C PHE A 509 14.74 4.83 16.39
N THR A 510 15.25 5.53 15.38
CA THR A 510 15.90 4.92 14.20
C THR A 510 17.35 5.37 14.06
N ASN A 511 18.22 4.49 13.52
CA ASN A 511 19.62 4.85 13.27
C ASN A 511 19.72 6.03 12.29
N LYS A 512 18.82 6.09 11.31
CA LYS A 512 18.77 7.16 10.32
C LYS A 512 18.44 8.52 10.92
N ALA A 513 17.47 8.59 11.83
CA ALA A 513 17.16 9.84 12.55
C ALA A 513 18.33 10.29 13.42
N ALA A 514 19.04 9.35 14.05
CA ALA A 514 20.28 9.65 14.77
C ALA A 514 21.36 10.20 13.84
N ASP A 515 21.56 9.62 12.65
CA ASP A 515 22.55 10.09 11.68
C ASP A 515 22.19 11.45 11.08
N GLU A 516 20.92 11.71 10.81
CA GLU A 516 20.44 13.03 10.38
C GLU A 516 20.70 14.10 11.45
N VAL A 517 20.34 13.81 12.72
CA VAL A 517 20.60 14.71 13.84
C VAL A 517 22.10 14.93 14.01
N ARG A 518 22.91 13.87 13.90
CA ARG A 518 24.37 13.95 13.95
C ARG A 518 24.91 14.85 12.83
N GLN A 519 24.47 14.68 11.59
CA GLN A 519 24.92 15.47 10.45
C GLN A 519 24.56 16.95 10.61
N ARG A 520 23.33 17.25 11.04
CA ARG A 520 22.86 18.62 11.28
C ARG A 520 23.59 19.29 12.44
N LEU A 521 23.84 18.56 13.53
CA LEU A 521 24.67 19.05 14.63
C LEU A 521 26.11 19.26 14.16
N ARG A 522 26.69 18.34 13.37
CA ARG A 522 28.04 18.48 12.82
C ARG A 522 28.21 19.76 12.00
N ALA A 523 27.20 20.12 11.19
CA ALA A 523 27.22 21.36 10.42
C ALA A 523 27.31 22.62 11.32
N GLU A 524 26.84 22.54 12.56
CA GLU A 524 26.72 23.68 13.47
C GLU A 524 27.80 23.75 14.55
N ILE A 525 28.26 22.59 15.05
CA ILE A 525 29.25 22.49 16.13
C ILE A 525 30.54 21.76 15.72
N GLY A 526 30.66 21.34 14.45
CA GLY A 526 31.83 20.66 13.90
C GLY A 526 32.05 19.27 14.50
N GLU A 527 33.31 18.86 14.56
CA GLU A 527 33.76 17.54 15.08
C GLU A 527 33.41 17.32 16.56
N LYS A 528 33.02 18.36 17.30
CA LYS A 528 32.55 18.23 18.70
C LYS A 528 31.37 17.27 18.85
N VAL A 529 30.56 17.09 17.79
CA VAL A 529 29.45 16.13 17.79
C VAL A 529 29.92 14.68 17.96
N ASP A 530 31.16 14.35 17.59
CA ASP A 530 31.69 12.98 17.66
C ASP A 530 31.99 12.54 19.09
N GLU A 531 32.11 13.50 20.00
CA GLU A 531 32.22 13.26 21.44
C GLU A 531 30.85 13.24 22.15
N MET A 532 29.74 13.46 21.41
CA MET A 532 28.37 13.35 21.92
C MET A 532 27.80 11.97 21.62
N PHE A 533 26.93 11.47 22.50
CA PHE A 533 26.12 10.31 22.14
C PHE A 533 24.93 10.78 21.29
N VAL A 534 24.86 10.30 20.05
CA VAL A 534 23.70 10.46 19.16
C VAL A 534 23.35 9.08 18.60
N GLY A 535 22.21 8.52 18.97
CA GLY A 535 21.91 7.12 18.63
C GLY A 535 20.48 6.71 18.92
N THR A 536 20.22 5.41 18.83
CA THR A 536 18.94 4.80 19.20
C THR A 536 18.93 4.35 20.66
N PHE A 537 17.75 4.04 21.20
CA PHE A 537 17.64 3.39 22.51
C PHE A 537 18.48 2.11 22.58
N HIS A 538 18.39 1.25 21.56
CA HIS A 538 19.17 0.01 21.48
C HIS A 538 20.68 0.28 21.50
N ASN A 539 21.17 1.21 20.67
CA ASN A 539 22.59 1.52 20.63
C ASN A 539 23.07 2.16 21.95
N PHE A 540 22.25 3.01 22.56
CA PHE A 540 22.56 3.61 23.86
C PHE A 540 22.70 2.53 24.93
N SER A 541 21.67 1.71 25.12
CA SER A 541 21.63 0.62 26.07
C SER A 541 22.76 -0.38 25.86
N LEU A 542 23.01 -0.81 24.61
CA LEU A 542 24.09 -1.72 24.29
C LEU A 542 25.46 -1.11 24.58
N SER A 543 25.67 0.17 24.20
CA SER A 543 26.94 0.86 24.48
C SER A 543 27.24 0.94 25.98
N LYS A 544 26.21 1.08 26.82
CA LYS A 544 26.34 1.12 28.28
C LYS A 544 26.55 -0.27 28.88
N LEU A 545 25.79 -1.27 28.44
CA LEU A 545 26.00 -2.67 28.83
C LEU A 545 27.42 -3.13 28.51
N ARG A 546 27.98 -2.75 27.35
CA ARG A 546 29.36 -3.07 26.95
C ARG A 546 30.44 -2.45 27.84
N GLN A 547 30.13 -1.42 28.63
CA GLN A 547 31.09 -0.90 29.61
C GLN A 547 31.32 -1.88 30.77
N GLY A 548 30.30 -2.68 31.13
CA GLY A 548 30.40 -3.77 32.11
C GLY A 548 30.63 -5.15 31.50
N MET A 549 30.21 -5.34 30.23
CA MET A 549 30.31 -6.60 29.48
C MET A 549 30.96 -6.37 28.10
N PRO A 550 32.30 -6.15 28.02
CA PRO A 550 32.96 -5.73 26.78
C PRO A 550 32.76 -6.66 25.58
N GLU A 551 32.64 -7.96 25.84
CA GLU A 551 32.49 -9.00 24.81
C GLU A 551 31.04 -9.21 24.33
N LEU A 552 30.07 -8.43 24.84
CA LEU A 552 28.65 -8.63 24.52
C LEU A 552 28.34 -8.35 23.04
N LYS A 553 27.87 -9.38 22.33
CA LYS A 553 27.53 -9.33 20.89
C LYS A 553 26.05 -9.60 20.67
N VAL A 554 25.44 -8.83 19.77
CA VAL A 554 24.06 -9.08 19.33
C VAL A 554 24.08 -10.28 18.39
N ILE A 555 23.17 -11.23 18.59
CA ILE A 555 23.13 -12.43 17.76
C ILE A 555 22.61 -12.16 16.35
N ASN A 556 22.98 -13.03 15.43
CA ASN A 556 22.40 -13.09 14.09
C ASN A 556 21.41 -14.26 13.97
N GLU A 557 20.65 -14.30 12.88
CA GLU A 557 19.61 -15.30 12.63
C GLU A 557 20.14 -16.75 12.61
N ASN A 558 21.35 -16.97 12.10
CA ASN A 558 21.94 -18.32 12.04
C ASN A 558 22.21 -18.87 13.44
N ILE A 559 22.82 -18.07 14.30
CA ILE A 559 23.11 -18.43 15.70
C ILE A 559 21.79 -18.55 16.48
N ARG A 560 20.81 -17.67 16.22
CA ARG A 560 19.46 -17.77 16.80
C ARG A 560 18.86 -19.14 16.51
N ARG A 561 18.82 -19.55 15.24
CA ARG A 561 18.27 -20.85 14.80
C ARG A 561 18.96 -22.04 15.44
N GLU A 562 20.29 -22.00 15.50
CA GLU A 562 21.10 -23.07 16.07
C GLU A 562 20.75 -23.29 17.55
N ILE A 563 20.79 -22.23 18.35
CA ILE A 563 20.54 -22.31 19.79
C ILE A 563 19.05 -22.54 20.08
N ALA A 564 18.13 -21.92 19.32
CA ALA A 564 16.69 -22.11 19.51
C ALA A 564 16.27 -23.58 19.34
N LYS A 565 16.90 -24.31 18.40
CA LYS A 565 16.66 -25.75 18.20
C LYS A 565 17.02 -26.58 19.42
N GLU A 566 18.11 -26.26 20.11
CA GLU A 566 18.54 -26.97 21.33
C GLU A 566 17.48 -26.89 22.45
N TYR A 567 16.69 -25.82 22.47
CA TYR A 567 15.65 -25.58 23.48
C TYR A 567 14.22 -25.77 22.97
N SER A 568 14.07 -26.36 21.77
CA SER A 568 12.75 -26.60 21.12
C SER A 568 11.89 -25.32 21.02
N LEU A 569 12.52 -24.19 20.72
CA LEU A 569 11.86 -22.91 20.50
C LEU A 569 11.70 -22.61 19.01
N LEU A 570 10.53 -22.09 18.63
CA LEU A 570 10.36 -21.45 17.33
C LEU A 570 10.86 -20.01 17.39
N GLU A 571 11.43 -19.52 16.29
CA GLU A 571 11.88 -18.13 16.20
C GLU A 571 10.74 -17.13 16.43
N SER A 572 9.53 -17.44 15.95
CA SER A 572 8.34 -16.62 16.18
C SER A 572 8.05 -16.45 17.67
N ASP A 573 8.17 -17.51 18.46
CA ASP A 573 7.85 -17.47 19.89
C ASP A 573 8.87 -16.64 20.66
N ILE A 574 10.16 -16.75 20.30
CA ILE A 574 11.24 -15.95 20.87
C ILE A 574 10.98 -14.46 20.63
N LEU A 575 10.71 -14.09 19.36
CA LEU A 575 10.47 -12.70 18.97
C LEU A 575 9.20 -12.15 19.62
N ASP A 576 8.11 -12.91 19.65
CA ASP A 576 6.85 -12.49 20.25
C ASP A 576 6.99 -12.26 21.76
N GLU A 577 7.59 -13.19 22.50
CA GLU A 577 7.75 -13.06 23.95
C GLU A 577 8.70 -11.92 24.33
N LEU A 578 9.83 -11.76 23.62
CA LEU A 578 10.79 -10.70 23.88
C LEU A 578 10.26 -9.31 23.50
N ASN A 579 9.51 -9.21 22.40
CA ASN A 579 8.86 -7.96 22.01
C ASN A 579 7.83 -7.53 23.07
N ASN A 580 7.01 -8.46 23.57
CA ASN A 580 6.07 -8.20 24.66
C ASN A 580 6.76 -7.75 25.96
N LEU A 581 7.94 -8.30 26.26
CA LEU A 581 8.77 -7.85 27.39
C LEU A 581 9.30 -6.43 27.18
N SER A 582 9.83 -6.13 25.99
CA SER A 582 10.35 -4.81 25.62
C SER A 582 9.28 -3.71 25.69
N MET A 583 8.04 -4.05 25.31
CA MET A 583 6.87 -3.17 25.42
C MET A 583 6.31 -3.07 26.86
N GLY A 584 6.82 -3.85 27.81
CA GLY A 584 6.31 -3.91 29.18
C GLY A 584 4.93 -4.59 29.33
N LEU A 585 4.47 -5.31 28.29
CA LEU A 585 3.23 -6.09 28.31
C LEU A 585 3.38 -7.41 29.06
N LYS A 586 4.62 -7.88 29.21
CA LYS A 586 5.00 -9.11 29.91
C LYS A 586 6.13 -8.81 30.89
N LYS A 587 6.16 -9.49 32.02
CA LYS A 587 7.28 -9.44 32.98
C LYS A 587 8.24 -10.63 32.77
N GLU A 588 9.49 -10.47 33.19
CA GLU A 588 10.54 -11.49 32.98
C GLU A 588 10.22 -12.84 33.67
N ASP A 589 9.52 -12.81 34.82
CA ASP A 589 9.05 -14.01 35.52
C ASP A 589 7.98 -14.79 34.73
N GLN A 590 7.28 -14.12 33.81
CA GLN A 590 6.23 -14.71 32.96
C GLN A 590 6.77 -15.33 31.67
N LEU A 591 8.06 -15.17 31.34
CA LEU A 591 8.65 -15.80 30.16
C LEU A 591 8.59 -17.33 30.26
N SER A 592 8.45 -17.99 29.10
CA SER A 592 8.48 -19.44 29.04
C SER A 592 9.81 -19.99 29.58
N ILE A 593 9.78 -21.18 30.17
CA ILE A 593 10.98 -21.82 30.74
C ILE A 593 12.04 -22.02 29.65
N SER A 594 11.63 -22.46 28.46
CA SER A 594 12.53 -22.64 27.33
C SER A 594 13.21 -21.32 26.93
N LEU A 595 12.46 -20.21 26.88
CA LEU A 595 13.03 -18.90 26.56
C LEU A 595 14.02 -18.41 27.62
N LYS A 596 13.74 -18.64 28.91
CA LYS A 596 14.69 -18.31 29.99
C LYS A 596 16.01 -19.08 29.84
N LEU A 597 15.93 -20.39 29.58
CA LEU A 597 17.11 -21.23 29.35
C LEU A 597 17.89 -20.79 28.10
N TYR A 598 17.18 -20.40 27.04
CA TYR A 598 17.77 -19.83 25.83
C TYR A 598 18.51 -18.53 26.11
N ILE A 599 17.91 -17.58 26.84
CA ILE A 599 18.55 -16.31 27.23
C ILE A 599 19.79 -16.57 28.10
N ASP A 600 19.72 -17.50 29.04
CA ASP A 600 20.86 -17.87 29.89
C ASP A 600 22.01 -18.45 29.06
N GLU A 601 21.71 -19.27 28.06
CA GLU A 601 22.71 -19.82 27.15
C GLU A 601 23.37 -18.74 26.29
N LEU A 602 22.58 -17.80 25.75
CA LEU A 602 23.13 -16.63 25.07
C LEU A 602 24.10 -15.87 25.98
N ARG A 603 23.69 -15.62 27.23
CA ARG A 603 24.52 -14.89 28.20
C ARG A 603 25.86 -15.59 28.45
N LYS A 604 25.87 -16.92 28.60
CA LYS A 604 27.11 -17.71 28.76
C LYS A 604 28.05 -17.59 27.57
N ARG A 605 27.50 -17.45 26.35
CA ARG A 605 28.26 -17.27 25.10
C ARG A 605 28.66 -15.81 24.83
N GLY A 606 28.33 -14.87 25.74
CA GLY A 606 28.56 -13.44 25.53
C GLY A 606 27.65 -12.84 24.46
N LEU A 607 26.46 -13.41 24.28
CA LEU A 607 25.50 -13.08 23.24
C LEU A 607 24.23 -12.45 23.82
N ILE A 608 23.50 -11.68 23.02
CA ILE A 608 22.22 -11.07 23.40
C ILE A 608 21.28 -10.94 22.20
N GLU A 609 19.97 -11.12 22.45
CA GLU A 609 18.91 -10.80 21.48
C GLU A 609 18.69 -9.29 21.39
N LEU A 610 18.42 -8.79 20.19
CA LEU A 610 18.20 -7.36 19.95
C LEU A 610 17.09 -6.80 20.85
N ASP A 611 15.95 -7.50 20.90
CA ASP A 611 14.76 -7.10 21.66
C ASP A 611 14.94 -7.24 23.18
N TYR A 612 15.98 -7.94 23.64
CA TYR A 612 16.29 -8.09 25.07
C TYR A 612 17.31 -7.04 25.59
N ILE A 613 17.96 -6.28 24.70
CA ILE A 613 18.96 -5.26 25.08
C ILE A 613 18.38 -4.22 26.04
N ILE A 614 17.21 -3.65 25.71
CA ILE A 614 16.57 -2.60 26.51
C ILE A 614 16.08 -3.18 27.86
N PRO A 615 15.34 -4.30 27.89
CA PRO A 615 14.97 -4.97 29.15
C PRO A 615 16.16 -5.22 30.08
N LEU A 616 17.26 -5.79 29.56
CA LEU A 616 18.45 -6.07 30.35
C LEU A 616 19.08 -4.77 30.89
N PHE A 617 19.23 -3.75 30.04
CA PHE A 617 19.76 -2.46 30.47
C PHE A 617 18.92 -1.81 31.59
N VAL A 618 17.59 -1.86 31.49
CA VAL A 618 16.69 -1.33 32.51
C VAL A 618 16.79 -2.13 33.82
N LYS A 619 16.98 -3.45 33.72
CA LYS A 619 17.19 -4.32 34.87
C LYS A 619 18.50 -3.99 35.60
N GLU A 620 19.61 -3.94 34.88
CA GLU A 620 20.92 -3.57 35.44
C GLU A 620 20.89 -2.17 36.07
N LEU A 621 20.21 -1.21 35.44
CA LEU A 621 19.99 0.14 36.00
C LEU A 621 19.26 0.16 37.35
N ARG A 622 18.38 -0.81 37.61
CA ARG A 622 17.56 -0.89 38.83
C ARG A 622 18.20 -1.73 39.92
N GLU A 623 18.88 -2.80 39.53
CA GLU A 623 19.36 -3.84 40.44
C GLU A 623 20.85 -3.71 40.78
N ASP A 624 21.67 -3.13 39.90
CA ASP A 624 23.10 -2.93 40.12
C ASP A 624 23.43 -1.44 40.42
N ILE A 625 23.69 -1.16 41.70
CA ILE A 625 24.02 0.18 42.18
C ILE A 625 25.37 0.69 41.64
N ASP A 626 26.32 -0.20 41.36
CA ASP A 626 27.63 0.15 40.83
C ASP A 626 27.52 0.46 39.32
N PHE A 627 26.70 -0.29 38.59
CA PHE A 627 26.34 0.02 37.20
C PHE A 627 25.63 1.38 37.12
N TYR A 628 24.66 1.64 38.00
CA TYR A 628 23.97 2.95 38.07
C TYR A 628 24.95 4.09 38.37
N ASN A 629 25.85 3.92 39.34
CA ASN A 629 26.81 4.96 39.73
C ASN A 629 27.83 5.26 38.62
N LYS A 630 28.23 4.26 37.82
CA LYS A 630 29.11 4.46 36.65
C LYS A 630 28.45 5.27 35.53
N LEU A 631 27.13 5.34 35.49
CA LEU A 631 26.36 6.06 34.47
C LEU A 631 26.04 7.51 34.83
N ARG A 632 26.19 7.89 36.10
CA ARG A 632 25.93 9.24 36.63
C ARG A 632 27.15 10.14 36.51
#